data_AF-A0A9R0RGS8-F1
#
_entry.id   AF-A0A9R0RGS8-F1
#
_cell.length_a   1.000
_cell.length_b   1.000
_cell.length_c   1.000
_cell.angle_alpha   90.00
_cell.angle_beta   90.00
_cell.angle_gamma   90.00
#
_symmetry.space_group_name_H-M   'P 1'
#
loop_
_entity.id
_entity.type
_entity.pdbx_description
1 polymer ?
#
loop_
_entity_poly.entity_id
_entity_poly.type
_entity_poly.pdbx_seq_one_letter_code
_entity_poly.pdbx_strand_id
1 'polypeptide(L)'
;MIDTLFKPVGDDDHGLIKDSVVDFLKYNNDQKPEQIIIFRDGVSESQFNQVLNDELSQIMETCKFFGGKHFSGNWFPKFTVMVTQKNHHTRFFLRNGQRPDQVTNVPPV
;
A
#
# COMPACT_ATOMS: atom_id res chain seq x y z
N MET A 1 -5.42 -12.96 -1.43
CA MET A 1 -5.41 -11.64 -0.79
C MET A 1 -4.55 -11.73 0.46
N ILE A 2 -4.05 -10.62 0.99
CA ILE A 2 -3.28 -10.67 2.25
C ILE A 2 -4.27 -10.63 3.41
N ASP A 3 -4.36 -11.75 4.14
CA ASP A 3 -5.35 -11.93 5.21
C ASP A 3 -4.72 -11.69 6.60
N THR A 4 -3.52 -11.12 6.64
CA THR A 4 -2.71 -10.95 7.86
C THR A 4 -2.34 -9.50 8.12
N LEU A 5 -3.06 -8.55 7.51
CA LEU A 5 -2.81 -7.12 7.70
C LEU A 5 -3.34 -6.64 9.05
N PHE A 6 -4.51 -7.15 9.45
CA PHE A 6 -5.12 -6.94 10.77
C PHE A 6 -5.52 -8.29 11.39
N LYS A 7 -5.02 -8.59 12.59
CA LYS A 7 -5.28 -9.85 13.30
C LYS A 7 -5.55 -9.59 14.78
N PRO A 8 -6.76 -9.15 15.14
CA PRO A 8 -7.11 -8.91 16.53
C PRO A 8 -7.15 -10.23 17.32
N VAL A 9 -6.44 -10.29 18.44
CA VAL A 9 -6.46 -11.38 19.41
C VAL A 9 -6.69 -10.79 20.79
N GLY A 10 -7.93 -10.92 21.28
CA GLY A 10 -8.35 -10.32 22.54
C GLY A 10 -8.23 -8.79 22.47
N ASP A 11 -7.37 -8.23 23.31
CA ASP A 11 -7.10 -6.79 23.37
C ASP A 11 -5.81 -6.38 22.64
N ASP A 12 -5.26 -7.22 21.78
CA ASP A 12 -4.10 -6.87 20.96
C ASP A 12 -4.34 -7.15 19.47
N ASP A 13 -3.50 -6.59 18.61
CA ASP A 13 -3.42 -6.88 17.18
C ASP A 13 -2.05 -7.50 16.86
N HIS A 14 -2.04 -8.59 16.08
CA HIS A 14 -0.83 -9.25 15.58
C HIS A 14 -0.70 -9.15 14.06
N GLY A 15 -1.35 -8.16 13.46
CA GLY A 15 -1.29 -7.85 12.04
C GLY A 15 -0.04 -7.06 11.65
N LEU A 16 0.40 -7.24 10.41
CA LEU A 16 1.62 -6.64 9.86
C LEU A 16 1.60 -5.09 9.89
N ILE A 17 0.41 -4.50 9.83
CA ILE A 17 0.25 -3.04 9.79
C ILE A 17 0.56 -2.42 11.14
N LYS A 18 0.21 -3.09 12.25
CA LYS A 18 0.54 -2.61 13.59
C LYS A 18 2.05 -2.53 13.74
N ASP A 19 2.77 -3.58 13.37
CA ASP A 19 4.23 -3.61 13.48
C ASP A 19 4.86 -2.45 12.69
N SER A 20 4.35 -2.19 11.48
CA SER A 20 4.79 -1.07 10.64
C SER A 20 4.51 0.29 11.29
N VAL A 21 3.35 0.47 11.94
CA VAL A 21 2.99 1.71 12.66
C VAL A 21 3.87 1.89 13.90
N VAL A 22 4.10 0.83 14.67
CA VAL A 22 4.95 0.86 15.87
C VAL A 22 6.39 1.22 15.49
N ASP A 23 6.94 0.60 14.45
CA ASP A 23 8.26 0.93 13.94
C ASP A 23 8.33 2.38 13.47
N PHE A 24 7.30 2.86 12.75
CA PHE A 24 7.24 4.26 12.33
C PHE A 24 7.31 5.21 13.52
N LEU A 25 6.51 4.98 14.57
CA LEU A 25 6.50 5.83 15.78
C LEU A 25 7.87 5.84 16.46
N LYS A 26 8.49 4.66 16.61
CA LYS A 26 9.81 4.50 17.21
C LYS A 26 10.88 5.31 16.50
N TYR A 27 10.84 5.41 15.17
CA TYR A 27 11.82 6.15 14.38
C TYR A 27 11.42 7.60 14.06
N ASN A 28 10.21 8.03 14.44
CA ASN A 28 9.69 9.38 14.16
C ASN A 28 9.27 10.13 15.44
N ASN A 29 9.97 9.90 16.56
CA ASN A 29 9.73 10.59 17.85
C ASN A 29 8.25 10.53 18.29
N ASP A 30 7.65 9.34 18.19
CA ASP A 30 6.24 9.08 18.53
C ASP A 30 5.21 9.94 17.75
N GLN A 31 5.63 10.56 16.63
CA GLN A 31 4.72 11.26 15.75
C GLN A 31 3.93 10.26 14.92
N LYS A 32 2.61 10.28 15.08
CA LYS A 32 1.69 9.45 14.29
C LYS A 32 1.67 9.90 12.82
N PRO A 33 1.66 8.97 11.86
CA PRO A 33 1.62 9.34 10.46
C PRO A 33 0.26 9.97 10.13
N GLU A 34 0.27 11.07 9.37
CA GLU A 34 -0.94 11.73 8.88
C GLU A 34 -1.45 11.12 7.57
N GLN A 35 -0.56 10.44 6.84
CA GLN A 35 -0.85 9.81 5.55
C GLN A 35 -0.15 8.46 5.44
N ILE A 36 -0.85 7.49 4.86
CA ILE A 36 -0.34 6.15 4.55
C ILE A 36 -0.51 5.92 3.05
N ILE A 37 0.60 5.69 2.35
CA ILE A 37 0.63 5.39 0.92
C ILE A 37 0.96 3.91 0.74
N ILE A 38 0.08 3.18 0.08
CA ILE A 38 0.16 1.73 -0.09
C ILE A 38 0.47 1.44 -1.54
N PHE A 39 1.64 0.87 -1.81
CA PHE A 39 1.97 0.34 -3.12
C PHE A 39 1.63 -1.15 -3.16
N ARG A 40 0.59 -1.50 -3.94
CA ARG A 40 0.15 -2.89 -4.10
C ARG A 40 0.61 -3.44 -5.44
N ASP A 41 1.52 -4.40 -5.42
CA ASP A 41 2.01 -5.10 -6.62
C ASP A 41 1.39 -6.49 -6.73
N GLY A 42 1.26 -7.05 -7.93
CA GLY A 42 0.87 -8.45 -8.13
C GLY A 42 -0.62 -8.75 -8.02
N VAL A 43 -1.48 -7.83 -8.48
CA VAL A 43 -2.93 -8.06 -8.63
C VAL A 43 -3.40 -7.76 -10.05
N SER A 44 -4.38 -8.54 -10.52
CA SER A 44 -5.10 -8.25 -11.77
C SER A 44 -6.17 -7.19 -11.57
N GLU A 45 -6.66 -6.61 -12.66
CA GLU A 45 -7.75 -5.62 -12.63
C GLU A 45 -9.01 -6.14 -11.92
N SER A 46 -9.35 -7.41 -12.13
CA SER A 46 -10.48 -8.07 -11.47
C SER A 46 -10.36 -8.14 -9.93
N GLN A 47 -9.16 -7.96 -9.39
CA GLN A 47 -8.89 -8.00 -7.95
C GLN A 47 -8.85 -6.61 -7.30
N PHE A 48 -9.01 -5.52 -8.07
CA PHE A 48 -8.95 -4.16 -7.51
C PHE A 48 -9.98 -3.95 -6.40
N ASN A 49 -11.20 -4.47 -6.59
CA ASN A 49 -12.24 -4.40 -5.56
C ASN A 49 -11.85 -5.17 -4.29
N GLN A 50 -11.14 -6.29 -4.41
CA GLN A 50 -10.66 -7.03 -3.24
C GLN A 50 -9.58 -6.24 -2.50
N VAL A 51 -8.67 -5.58 -3.21
CA VAL A 51 -7.67 -4.70 -2.58
C VAL A 51 -8.32 -3.58 -1.79
N LEU A 52 -9.38 -2.96 -2.33
CA LEU A 52 -10.09 -1.88 -1.65
C LEU A 52 -10.96 -2.37 -0.49
N ASN A 53 -11.72 -3.45 -0.68
CA ASN A 53 -12.69 -3.91 0.31
C ASN A 53 -12.07 -4.77 1.41
N ASP A 54 -11.01 -5.52 1.11
CA ASP A 54 -10.43 -6.48 2.04
C ASP A 54 -9.12 -5.94 2.62
N GLU A 55 -8.13 -5.59 1.78
CA GLU A 55 -6.81 -5.17 2.27
C GLU A 55 -6.84 -3.76 2.86
N LEU A 56 -7.38 -2.78 2.14
CA LEU A 56 -7.48 -1.41 2.66
C LEU A 56 -8.39 -1.33 3.90
N SER A 57 -9.48 -2.10 3.94
CA SER A 57 -10.34 -2.15 5.14
C SER A 57 -9.57 -2.67 6.36
N GLN A 58 -8.81 -3.76 6.22
CA GLN A 58 -7.96 -4.26 7.30
C GLN A 58 -6.95 -3.21 7.78
N ILE A 59 -6.28 -2.49 6.86
CA ILE A 59 -5.33 -1.42 7.21
C ILE A 59 -6.04 -0.31 8.01
N MET A 60 -7.22 0.12 7.55
CA MET A 60 -8.01 1.15 8.22
C MET A 60 -8.48 0.69 9.61
N GLU A 61 -8.83 -0.59 9.77
CA GLU A 61 -9.21 -1.19 11.05
C GLU A 61 -8.03 -1.25 12.02
N THR A 62 -6.84 -1.66 11.59
CA THR A 62 -5.63 -1.58 12.41
C THR A 62 -5.40 -0.16 12.92
N CYS A 63 -5.49 0.86 12.05
CA CYS A 63 -5.29 2.25 12.46
C CYS A 63 -6.32 2.71 13.49
N LYS A 64 -7.60 2.34 13.32
CA LYS A 64 -8.66 2.67 14.30
C LYS A 64 -8.43 1.97 15.63
N PHE A 65 -8.12 0.67 15.61
CA PHE A 65 -7.90 -0.14 16.80
C PHE A 65 -6.68 0.34 17.58
N PHE A 66 -5.54 0.50 16.91
CA PHE A 66 -4.32 1.02 17.51
C PHE A 66 -4.50 2.46 17.99
N GLY A 67 -5.10 3.32 17.16
CA GLY A 67 -5.33 4.72 17.49
C GLY A 67 -6.19 4.92 18.73
N GLY A 68 -7.31 4.19 18.83
CA GLY A 68 -8.21 4.28 19.99
C GLY A 68 -7.57 3.84 21.30
N LYS A 69 -6.50 3.05 21.24
CA LYS A 69 -5.76 2.56 22.42
C LYS A 69 -4.56 3.42 22.79
N HIS A 70 -3.83 3.89 21.79
CA HIS A 70 -2.52 4.50 21.99
C HIS A 70 -2.51 6.02 21.87
N PHE A 71 -3.53 6.63 21.25
CA PHE A 71 -3.56 8.07 21.02
C PHE A 71 -4.72 8.76 21.72
N SER A 72 -4.45 9.97 22.21
CA SER A 72 -5.49 10.87 22.68
C SER A 72 -6.22 11.47 21.46
N GLY A 73 -7.47 11.09 21.26
CA GLY A 73 -8.34 11.58 20.18
C GLY A 73 -8.44 10.64 18.97
N ASN A 74 -9.16 11.08 17.95
CA ASN A 74 -9.54 10.23 16.81
C ASN A 74 -8.46 10.25 15.71
N TRP A 75 -7.34 9.55 15.92
CA TRP A 75 -6.33 9.39 14.87
C TRP A 75 -6.89 8.55 13.72
N PHE A 76 -6.92 9.14 12.54
CA PHE A 76 -7.32 8.46 11.31
C PHE A 76 -6.58 9.09 10.12
N PRO A 77 -5.52 8.45 9.61
CA PRO A 77 -4.70 9.04 8.55
C PRO A 77 -5.43 9.04 7.20
N LYS A 78 -4.91 9.82 6.24
CA LYS A 78 -5.34 9.74 4.84
C LYS A 78 -4.71 8.51 4.18
N PHE A 79 -5.50 7.78 3.41
CA PHE A 79 -5.02 6.59 2.70
C PHE A 79 -4.94 6.86 1.20
N THR A 80 -3.88 6.36 0.57
CA THR A 80 -3.73 6.35 -0.89
C THR A 80 -3.25 4.97 -1.31
N VAL A 81 -4.02 4.29 -2.16
CA VAL A 81 -3.63 2.99 -2.71
C VAL A 81 -3.20 3.16 -4.15
N MET A 82 -1.98 2.74 -4.45
CA MET A 82 -1.42 2.69 -5.79
C MET A 82 -1.24 1.23 -6.18
N VAL A 83 -2.09 0.74 -7.07
CA VAL A 83 -1.94 -0.60 -7.64
C VAL A 83 -0.97 -0.53 -8.81
N THR A 84 0.09 -1.31 -8.73
CA THR A 84 1.14 -1.37 -9.74
C THR A 84 1.00 -2.64 -10.56
N GLN A 85 0.96 -2.50 -11.89
CA GLN A 85 0.94 -3.61 -12.82
C GLN A 85 2.23 -3.58 -13.66
N LYS A 86 3.22 -4.38 -13.28
CA LYS A 86 4.49 -4.46 -14.01
C LYS A 86 4.40 -5.33 -15.26
N ASN A 87 3.51 -6.32 -15.26
CA ASN A 87 3.31 -7.27 -16.34
C ASN A 87 1.97 -7.00 -17.04
N HIS A 88 1.95 -6.09 -18.02
CA HIS A 88 0.77 -5.78 -18.84
C HIS A 88 1.08 -5.92 -20.33
N HIS A 89 0.07 -5.80 -21.19
CA HIS A 89 0.23 -5.86 -22.65
C HIS A 89 0.51 -4.50 -23.31
N THR A 90 0.43 -3.39 -22.56
CA THR A 90 0.80 -2.06 -23.06
C THR A 90 2.30 -1.99 -23.36
N ARG A 91 2.67 -1.45 -24.52
CA ARG A 91 4.06 -1.27 -24.97
C ARG A 91 4.22 0.15 -25.53
N PHE A 92 5.38 0.75 -25.29
CA PHE A 92 5.73 2.07 -25.81
C PHE A 92 6.84 1.95 -26.86
N PHE A 93 6.79 2.79 -27.88
CA PHE A 93 7.73 2.79 -29.01
C PHE A 93 8.12 4.23 -29.37
N LEU A 94 9.36 4.43 -29.81
CA LEU A 94 9.81 5.72 -30.33
C LEU A 94 9.19 5.98 -31.70
N ARG A 95 8.59 7.17 -31.89
CA ARG A 95 7.90 7.57 -33.14
C ARG A 95 8.77 7.44 -34.40
N ASN A 96 10.08 7.66 -34.27
CA ASN A 96 11.05 7.63 -35.37
C ASN A 96 12.19 6.61 -35.11
N GLY A 97 11.93 5.52 -34.38
CA GLY A 97 12.95 4.52 -34.04
C GLY A 97 13.70 4.01 -35.28
N GLN A 98 15.01 4.24 -35.33
CA GLN A 98 15.84 3.84 -36.46
C GLN A 98 16.18 2.34 -36.39
N ARG A 99 15.89 1.67 -37.51
CA ARG A 99 16.32 0.34 -37.97
C ARG A 99 15.94 -0.90 -37.12
N PRO A 100 15.69 -2.05 -37.77
CA PRO A 100 15.26 -3.28 -37.11
C PRO A 100 16.35 -3.99 -36.27
N ASP A 101 17.59 -3.50 -36.27
CA ASP A 101 18.75 -4.11 -35.60
C ASP A 101 19.14 -3.43 -34.27
N GLN A 102 18.52 -2.32 -33.89
CA GLN A 102 18.73 -1.67 -32.58
C GLN A 102 17.43 -1.63 -31.77
N VAL A 103 17.38 -2.41 -30.70
CA VAL A 103 16.27 -2.34 -29.71
C VAL A 103 16.39 -1.00 -28.98
N THR A 104 15.56 -0.03 -29.38
CA THR A 104 15.48 1.28 -28.73
C THR A 104 14.20 1.35 -27.92
N ASN A 105 14.30 1.10 -26.62
CA ASN A 105 13.21 1.35 -25.68
C ASN A 105 13.04 2.86 -25.46
N VAL A 106 11.83 3.27 -25.07
CA VAL A 106 11.59 4.63 -24.61
C VAL A 106 12.45 4.88 -23.36
N PRO A 107 13.21 5.99 -23.27
CA PRO A 107 14.05 6.27 -22.12
C PRO A 107 13.19 6.45 -20.85
N PRO A 108 13.73 6.16 -19.65
CA PRO A 108 13.11 6.59 -18.42
C PRO A 108 13.03 8.13 -18.41
N VAL A 109 11.92 8.66 -17.91
CA VAL A 109 11.72 10.11 -17.73
C VAL A 109 12.27 10.53 -16.37
#